data_AF-A0A9E5M5D7-F1
#
_entry.id   AF-A0A9E5M5D7-F1
#
_cell.length_a   1.000
_cell.length_b   1.000
_cell.length_c   1.000
_cell.angle_alpha   90.00
_cell.angle_beta   90.00
_cell.angle_gamma   90.00
#
_symmetry.space_group_name_H-M   'P 1'
#
loop_
_entity.id
_entity.type
_entity.pdbx_description
1 polymer ?
#
loop_
_entity_poly.entity_id
_entity_poly.type
_entity_poly.pdbx_seq_one_letter_code
_entity_poly.pdbx_strand_id
1 'polypeptide(L)'
;MTNVVTKHMVVPVGDEQIDRVIRAHEMAHARFSPADDFPKWIARGIATEEAMTVVEEVRVNFLIKKAGFDVDLLADGSEKASGVRIAEAGDWTQAVYIAVGYSICGGGKDFLTGVKRVNPAWAKTLREIIKAVEKEFVKAFKTGTLGSTEVDPRHGLAPFGFSHTERIAEWVDRLANPPQQDEDEQQDEPNGQKEGEGEPKKDDPTKDGKGGVGATNAQPKADPKKVRPTEVGKGNNGVVPSWGKLIVGTLPLTRKAHGGLGRKRVASNMGRNPRRIGNALADPEKRVFDRYKKGNGGIVLIDGSGSMSFTNKDILDITEASPGCTVAVYSADRNNVKPNLLVLAQNGKMIDKLPERNGGNGVDGEAIRWAVKQRKRSSTPIVWVTDGKVHGLGTGGQYGGYHDILAMDCIKEVLKHKVFMAHNVTDGLAVLKQLSVGKKPNRWYPRCWQETYLKLNGKRLG
;
A
#
# COMPACT_ATOMS: atom_id res chain seq x y z
N MET A 1 -7.61 1.34 -30.40
CA MET A 1 -8.28 1.49 -29.09
C MET A 1 -9.44 0.49 -28.98
N THR A 2 -9.42 -0.33 -27.94
CA THR A 2 -10.42 -1.38 -27.68
C THR A 2 -11.17 -1.10 -26.38
N ASN A 3 -12.51 -1.11 -26.46
CA ASN A 3 -13.40 -1.15 -25.30
C ASN A 3 -14.13 -2.49 -25.30
N VAL A 4 -13.70 -3.39 -24.41
CA VAL A 4 -14.24 -4.75 -24.32
C VAL A 4 -15.69 -4.75 -23.82
N VAL A 5 -16.03 -3.86 -22.89
CA VAL A 5 -17.36 -3.77 -22.26
C VAL A 5 -18.42 -3.34 -23.28
N THR A 6 -18.14 -2.30 -24.05
CA THR A 6 -19.07 -1.81 -25.10
C THR A 6 -18.92 -2.54 -26.42
N LYS A 7 -18.06 -3.58 -26.49
CA LYS A 7 -17.74 -4.33 -27.72
C LYS A 7 -17.36 -3.42 -28.90
N HIS A 8 -16.59 -2.38 -28.63
CA HIS A 8 -16.19 -1.39 -29.61
C HIS A 8 -14.67 -1.42 -29.81
N MET A 9 -14.21 -1.50 -31.05
CA MET A 9 -12.78 -1.54 -31.40
C MET A 9 -12.52 -0.63 -32.59
N VAL A 10 -11.53 0.25 -32.44
CA VAL A 10 -11.02 1.12 -33.52
C VAL A 10 -9.62 0.67 -33.86
N VAL A 11 -9.44 0.23 -35.10
CA VAL A 11 -8.19 -0.30 -35.64
C VAL A 11 -7.97 0.20 -37.07
N PRO A 12 -6.72 0.33 -37.53
CA PRO A 12 -6.43 0.64 -38.93
C PRO A 12 -6.95 -0.49 -39.84
N VAL A 13 -7.42 -0.11 -41.03
CA VAL A 13 -7.92 -1.04 -42.06
C VAL A 13 -6.88 -1.36 -43.14
N GLY A 14 -5.73 -0.68 -43.12
CA GLY A 14 -4.67 -0.89 -44.11
C GLY A 14 -3.98 -2.25 -43.97
N ASP A 15 -3.23 -2.63 -45.00
CA ASP A 15 -2.57 -3.93 -45.12
C ASP A 15 -1.10 -3.93 -44.70
N GLU A 16 -0.58 -2.77 -44.27
CA GLU A 16 0.80 -2.63 -43.83
C GLU A 16 1.08 -3.51 -42.60
N GLN A 17 2.36 -3.88 -42.42
CA GLN A 17 2.75 -4.74 -41.31
C GLN A 17 2.42 -4.10 -39.95
N ILE A 18 2.63 -2.79 -39.81
CA ILE A 18 2.28 -2.05 -38.60
C ILE A 18 0.78 -2.11 -38.30
N ASP A 19 -0.08 -1.96 -39.31
CA ASP A 19 -1.53 -2.05 -39.17
C ASP A 19 -1.97 -3.43 -38.69
N ARG A 20 -1.33 -4.50 -39.20
CA ARG A 20 -1.57 -5.87 -38.76
C ARG A 20 -1.18 -6.08 -37.30
N VAL A 21 -0.05 -5.50 -36.85
CA VAL A 21 0.41 -5.61 -35.46
C VAL A 21 -0.50 -4.80 -34.53
N ILE A 22 -0.94 -3.60 -34.92
CA ILE A 22 -1.91 -2.80 -34.16
C ILE A 22 -3.22 -3.59 -33.99
N ARG A 23 -3.74 -4.18 -35.08
CA ARG A 23 -4.94 -5.04 -34.99
C ARG A 23 -4.73 -6.21 -34.02
N ALA A 24 -3.59 -6.89 -34.09
CA ALA A 24 -3.28 -8.02 -33.22
C ALA A 24 -3.22 -7.60 -31.74
N HIS A 25 -2.59 -6.46 -31.44
CA HIS A 25 -2.52 -5.89 -30.10
C HIS A 25 -3.92 -5.58 -29.54
N GLU A 26 -4.76 -4.90 -30.32
CA GLU A 26 -6.12 -4.54 -29.93
C GLU A 26 -7.03 -5.78 -29.76
N MET A 27 -6.91 -6.78 -30.65
CA MET A 27 -7.59 -8.07 -30.50
C MET A 27 -7.11 -8.84 -29.28
N ALA A 28 -5.83 -8.74 -28.92
CA ALA A 28 -5.30 -9.36 -27.71
C ALA A 28 -5.85 -8.70 -26.45
N HIS A 29 -6.04 -7.38 -26.42
CA HIS A 29 -6.81 -6.72 -25.34
C HIS A 29 -8.23 -7.29 -25.24
N ALA A 30 -8.94 -7.38 -26.37
CA ALA A 30 -10.29 -7.95 -26.39
C ALA A 30 -10.35 -9.40 -25.88
N ARG A 31 -9.29 -10.18 -26.08
CA ARG A 31 -9.22 -11.58 -25.66
C ARG A 31 -8.78 -11.76 -24.21
N PHE A 32 -7.77 -11.01 -23.78
CA PHE A 32 -7.03 -11.30 -22.56
C PHE A 32 -7.23 -10.27 -21.45
N SER A 33 -7.76 -9.08 -21.70
CA SER A 33 -7.90 -8.05 -20.66
C SER A 33 -9.19 -8.26 -19.82
N PRO A 34 -9.20 -7.82 -18.55
CA PRO A 34 -10.27 -8.12 -17.59
C PRO A 34 -11.65 -7.51 -17.82
N ALA A 35 -11.83 -6.60 -18.79
CA ALA A 35 -13.14 -6.03 -19.13
C ALA A 35 -13.94 -5.59 -17.87
N ASP A 36 -15.14 -6.13 -17.67
CA ASP A 36 -16.03 -5.84 -16.52
C ASP A 36 -15.43 -6.20 -15.14
N ASP A 37 -14.42 -7.07 -15.11
CA ASP A 37 -13.72 -7.44 -13.88
C ASP A 37 -12.59 -6.47 -13.53
N PHE A 38 -12.17 -5.57 -14.43
CA PHE A 38 -11.07 -4.63 -14.17
C PHE A 38 -11.31 -3.76 -12.90
N PRO A 39 -12.50 -3.18 -12.69
CA PRO A 39 -12.81 -2.46 -11.45
C PRO A 39 -12.72 -3.35 -10.20
N LYS A 40 -13.00 -4.66 -10.33
CA LYS A 40 -12.89 -5.61 -9.21
C LYS A 40 -11.42 -5.92 -8.89
N TRP A 41 -10.56 -5.98 -9.91
CA TRP A 41 -9.11 -6.07 -9.72
C TRP A 41 -8.58 -4.82 -8.99
N ILE A 42 -8.97 -3.63 -9.40
CA ILE A 42 -8.62 -2.36 -8.73
C ILE A 42 -9.10 -2.36 -7.27
N ALA A 43 -10.33 -2.82 -7.02
CA ALA A 43 -10.92 -2.84 -5.68
C ALA A 43 -10.14 -3.70 -4.67
N ARG A 44 -9.28 -4.63 -5.12
CA ARG A 44 -8.39 -5.41 -4.23
C ARG A 44 -7.36 -4.52 -3.55
N GLY A 45 -6.93 -3.44 -4.23
CA GLY A 45 -5.97 -2.46 -3.70
C GLY A 45 -4.52 -2.94 -3.64
N ILE A 46 -4.17 -4.01 -4.37
CA ILE A 46 -2.83 -4.60 -4.36
C ILE A 46 -1.85 -3.72 -5.16
N ALA A 47 -2.29 -3.29 -6.34
CA ALA A 47 -1.60 -2.35 -7.21
C ALA A 47 -2.55 -1.21 -7.61
N THR A 48 -1.98 -0.09 -8.01
CA THR A 48 -2.70 1.06 -8.57
C THR A 48 -3.28 0.72 -9.93
N GLU A 49 -4.34 1.43 -10.31
CA GLU A 49 -4.94 1.32 -11.65
C GLU A 49 -3.90 1.63 -12.74
N GLU A 50 -3.10 2.68 -12.55
CA GLU A 50 -2.07 3.11 -13.50
C GLU A 50 -1.01 2.03 -13.73
N ALA A 51 -0.48 1.43 -12.66
CA ALA A 51 0.49 0.34 -12.80
C ALA A 51 -0.13 -0.90 -13.44
N MET A 52 -1.38 -1.24 -13.12
CA MET A 52 -2.04 -2.39 -13.73
C MET A 52 -2.29 -2.18 -15.23
N THR A 53 -2.74 -1.00 -15.63
CA THR A 53 -2.93 -0.65 -17.05
C THR A 53 -1.60 -0.74 -17.79
N VAL A 54 -0.56 -0.11 -17.26
CA VAL A 54 0.78 -0.10 -17.87
C VAL A 54 1.36 -1.50 -18.01
N VAL A 55 1.26 -2.34 -16.97
CA VAL A 55 1.78 -3.71 -17.02
C VAL A 55 0.91 -4.61 -17.90
N GLU A 56 -0.38 -4.32 -18.05
CA GLU A 56 -1.26 -5.01 -18.99
C GLU A 56 -0.85 -4.78 -20.44
N GLU A 57 -0.49 -3.56 -20.82
CA GLU A 57 0.09 -3.27 -22.15
C GLU A 57 1.31 -4.15 -22.43
N VAL A 58 2.19 -4.30 -21.44
CA VAL A 58 3.38 -5.16 -21.54
C VAL A 58 2.99 -6.63 -21.69
N ARG A 59 1.97 -7.09 -20.94
CA ARG A 59 1.47 -8.47 -21.06
C ARG A 59 0.92 -8.75 -22.44
N VAL A 60 0.10 -7.84 -22.96
CA VAL A 60 -0.48 -7.95 -24.31
C VAL A 60 0.63 -7.98 -25.36
N ASN A 61 1.58 -7.06 -25.30
CA ASN A 61 2.75 -7.03 -26.18
C ASN A 61 3.57 -8.32 -26.10
N PHE A 62 3.78 -8.86 -24.89
CA PHE A 62 4.48 -10.12 -24.72
C PHE A 62 3.74 -11.29 -25.38
N LEU A 63 2.42 -11.39 -25.19
CA LEU A 63 1.61 -12.49 -25.73
C LEU A 63 1.55 -12.46 -27.25
N ILE A 64 1.35 -11.31 -27.88
CA ILE A 64 1.35 -11.19 -29.35
C ILE A 64 2.75 -11.41 -29.93
N LYS A 65 3.82 -10.97 -29.25
CA LYS A 65 5.20 -11.31 -29.65
C LYS A 65 5.43 -12.81 -29.66
N LYS A 66 4.89 -13.54 -28.68
CA LYS A 66 4.92 -15.02 -28.65
C LYS A 66 4.06 -15.66 -29.74
N ALA A 67 3.01 -14.99 -30.20
CA ALA A 67 2.22 -15.43 -31.35
C ALA A 67 2.86 -15.10 -32.71
N GLY A 68 4.03 -14.45 -32.74
CA GLY A 68 4.80 -14.18 -33.96
C GLY A 68 4.61 -12.79 -34.57
N PHE A 69 3.97 -11.86 -33.85
CA PHE A 69 3.83 -10.47 -34.29
C PHE A 69 5.08 -9.64 -33.95
N ASP A 70 5.46 -8.75 -34.87
CA ASP A 70 6.60 -7.85 -34.71
C ASP A 70 6.21 -6.58 -33.92
N VAL A 71 6.27 -6.69 -32.59
CA VAL A 71 5.94 -5.60 -31.66
C VAL A 71 6.94 -4.44 -31.68
N ASP A 72 8.09 -4.60 -32.33
CA ASP A 72 9.07 -3.52 -32.44
C ASP A 72 8.56 -2.41 -33.39
N LEU A 73 7.51 -2.70 -34.18
CA LEU A 73 6.77 -1.71 -34.98
C LEU A 73 5.81 -0.84 -34.17
N LEU A 74 5.51 -1.19 -32.92
CA LEU A 74 4.62 -0.41 -32.06
C LEU A 74 5.38 0.78 -31.46
N ALA A 75 5.45 1.85 -32.25
CA ALA A 75 5.96 3.16 -31.89
C ALA A 75 5.32 4.25 -32.77
N ASP A 76 5.09 5.44 -32.22
CA ASP A 76 4.52 6.58 -32.94
C ASP A 76 5.53 7.71 -33.22
N GLY A 77 6.77 7.57 -32.71
CA GLY A 77 7.86 8.52 -32.89
C GLY A 77 7.86 9.68 -31.88
N SER A 78 6.87 9.77 -31.00
CA SER A 78 6.77 10.81 -29.96
C SER A 78 7.59 10.49 -28.70
N GLU A 79 8.07 9.26 -28.56
CA GLU A 79 8.57 8.69 -27.30
C GLU A 79 9.80 9.45 -26.79
N LYS A 80 10.68 9.86 -27.69
CA LYS A 80 11.86 10.67 -27.35
C LYS A 80 11.49 12.02 -26.77
N ALA A 81 10.49 12.69 -27.34
CA ALA A 81 10.01 13.98 -26.82
C ALA A 81 9.29 13.81 -25.48
N SER A 82 8.56 12.71 -25.31
CA SER A 82 7.94 12.35 -24.02
C SER A 82 8.99 12.09 -22.93
N GLY A 83 10.07 11.38 -23.26
CA GLY A 83 11.18 11.14 -22.33
C GLY A 83 11.90 12.41 -21.88
N VAL A 84 12.07 13.39 -22.76
CA VAL A 84 12.62 14.71 -22.39
C VAL A 84 11.68 15.43 -21.42
N ARG A 85 10.39 15.57 -21.80
CA ARG A 85 9.40 16.31 -21.00
C ARG A 85 9.23 15.76 -19.58
N ILE A 86 9.13 14.44 -19.44
CA ILE A 86 8.94 13.81 -18.11
C ILE A 86 10.18 13.97 -17.23
N ALA A 87 11.38 13.86 -17.82
CA ALA A 87 12.61 14.06 -17.07
C ALA A 87 12.80 15.53 -16.66
N GLU A 88 12.42 16.49 -17.50
CA GLU A 88 12.43 17.93 -17.17
C GLU A 88 11.43 18.26 -16.06
N ALA A 89 10.27 17.61 -16.05
CA ALA A 89 9.27 17.75 -14.99
C ALA A 89 9.72 17.15 -13.64
N GLY A 90 10.80 16.36 -13.62
CA GLY A 90 11.24 15.68 -12.40
C GLY A 90 10.26 14.62 -11.88
N ASP A 91 9.38 14.12 -12.75
CA ASP A 91 8.37 13.13 -12.38
C ASP A 91 8.91 11.70 -12.52
N TRP A 92 9.54 11.22 -11.45
CA TRP A 92 10.07 9.85 -11.38
C TRP A 92 8.97 8.78 -11.53
N THR A 93 7.80 9.01 -10.92
CA THR A 93 6.71 8.05 -10.91
C THR A 93 6.24 7.80 -12.34
N GLN A 94 5.98 8.88 -13.09
CA GLN A 94 5.59 8.76 -14.49
C GLN A 94 6.72 8.26 -15.39
N ALA A 95 7.98 8.60 -15.09
CA ALA A 95 9.12 8.06 -15.83
C ALA A 95 9.18 6.53 -15.73
N VAL A 96 8.90 5.96 -14.54
CA VAL A 96 8.85 4.51 -14.34
C VAL A 96 7.68 3.89 -15.10
N TYR A 97 6.47 4.42 -14.97
CA TYR A 97 5.30 3.88 -15.66
C TYR A 97 5.45 3.90 -17.18
N ILE A 98 5.86 5.02 -17.77
CA ILE A 98 6.06 5.12 -19.22
C ILE A 98 7.20 4.19 -19.69
N ALA A 99 8.31 4.12 -18.94
CA ALA A 99 9.40 3.20 -19.28
C ALA A 99 8.93 1.74 -19.29
N VAL A 100 8.11 1.34 -18.30
CA VAL A 100 7.54 -0.01 -18.24
C VAL A 100 6.54 -0.23 -19.36
N GLY A 101 5.65 0.71 -19.66
CA GLY A 101 4.67 0.59 -20.75
C GLY A 101 5.32 0.41 -22.12
N TYR A 102 6.50 1.02 -22.33
CA TYR A 102 7.32 0.80 -23.52
C TYR A 102 8.21 -0.45 -23.47
N SER A 103 8.03 -1.32 -22.49
CA SER A 103 8.68 -2.63 -22.45
C SER A 103 8.09 -3.52 -23.54
N ILE A 104 8.94 -4.25 -24.26
CA ILE A 104 8.52 -5.20 -25.30
C ILE A 104 7.76 -4.48 -26.45
N CYS A 105 8.14 -3.25 -26.77
CA CYS A 105 7.71 -2.54 -27.99
C CYS A 105 8.83 -1.64 -28.54
N GLY A 106 8.59 -1.03 -29.72
CA GLY A 106 9.58 -0.19 -30.40
C GLY A 106 9.97 1.10 -29.65
N GLY A 107 9.05 1.68 -28.88
CA GLY A 107 9.20 3.01 -28.26
C GLY A 107 10.24 3.12 -27.14
N GLY A 108 10.63 2.00 -26.51
CA GLY A 108 11.42 2.02 -25.28
C GLY A 108 12.83 2.62 -25.43
N LYS A 109 13.50 2.37 -26.56
CA LYS A 109 14.86 2.89 -26.81
C LYS A 109 14.86 4.41 -26.98
N ASP A 110 13.87 4.94 -27.68
CA ASP A 110 13.76 6.37 -27.98
C ASP A 110 13.32 7.15 -26.75
N PHE A 111 12.38 6.61 -25.96
CA PHE A 111 12.03 7.16 -24.65
C PHE A 111 13.25 7.29 -23.74
N LEU A 112 14.02 6.21 -23.55
CA LEU A 112 15.23 6.23 -22.73
C LEU A 112 16.30 7.19 -23.27
N THR A 113 16.37 7.38 -24.59
CA THR A 113 17.26 8.37 -25.22
C THR A 113 16.82 9.79 -24.88
N GLY A 114 15.52 10.05 -24.86
CA GLY A 114 14.94 11.30 -24.38
C GLY A 114 15.30 11.57 -22.91
N VAL A 115 15.00 10.63 -22.02
CA VAL A 115 15.34 10.73 -20.59
C VAL A 115 16.84 10.94 -20.39
N LYS A 116 17.70 10.21 -21.12
CA LYS A 116 19.16 10.30 -20.97
C LYS A 116 19.71 11.70 -21.26
N ARG A 117 19.06 12.48 -22.13
CA ARG A 117 19.48 13.86 -22.43
C ARG A 117 19.34 14.78 -21.22
N VAL A 118 18.34 14.54 -20.39
CA VAL A 118 18.02 15.37 -19.23
C VAL A 118 18.55 14.76 -17.94
N ASN A 119 18.44 13.44 -17.77
CA ASN A 119 18.95 12.71 -16.61
C ASN A 119 19.52 11.32 -17.00
N PRO A 120 20.84 11.22 -17.22
CA PRO A 120 21.50 9.95 -17.56
C PRO A 120 21.38 8.86 -16.49
N ALA A 121 21.35 9.24 -15.21
CA ALA A 121 21.23 8.31 -14.09
C ALA A 121 19.85 7.61 -14.11
N TRP A 122 18.78 8.38 -14.33
CA TRP A 122 17.43 7.84 -14.50
C TRP A 122 17.36 6.90 -15.69
N ALA A 123 17.88 7.29 -16.85
CA ALA A 123 17.85 6.43 -18.04
C ALA A 123 18.56 5.08 -17.83
N LYS A 124 19.63 5.05 -17.01
CA LYS A 124 20.28 3.79 -16.63
C LYS A 124 19.36 2.93 -15.76
N THR A 125 18.77 3.50 -14.72
CA THR A 125 17.88 2.78 -13.79
C THR A 125 16.60 2.29 -14.46
N LEU A 126 15.95 3.13 -15.28
CA LEU A 126 14.76 2.75 -16.04
C LEU A 126 15.05 1.58 -17.00
N ARG A 127 16.22 1.55 -17.65
CA ARG A 127 16.64 0.40 -18.45
C ARG A 127 16.78 -0.88 -17.63
N GLU A 128 17.30 -0.79 -16.40
CA GLU A 128 17.40 -1.93 -15.49
C GLU A 128 16.01 -2.43 -15.07
N ILE A 129 15.06 -1.52 -14.83
CA ILE A 129 13.66 -1.84 -14.53
C ILE A 129 13.01 -2.58 -15.71
N ILE A 130 13.08 -2.04 -16.93
CA ILE A 130 12.52 -2.68 -18.14
C ILE A 130 13.02 -4.13 -18.27
N LYS A 131 14.35 -4.32 -18.22
CA LYS A 131 14.95 -5.66 -18.32
C LYS A 131 14.48 -6.62 -17.22
N ALA A 132 14.19 -6.11 -16.03
CA ALA A 132 13.73 -6.91 -14.92
C ALA A 132 12.24 -7.28 -15.06
N VAL A 133 11.40 -6.36 -15.56
CA VAL A 133 9.98 -6.64 -15.92
C VAL A 133 9.89 -7.69 -17.02
N GLU A 134 10.69 -7.58 -18.09
CA GLU A 134 10.72 -8.58 -19.16
C GLU A 134 11.05 -9.99 -18.63
N LYS A 135 12.00 -10.09 -17.70
CA LYS A 135 12.36 -11.36 -17.05
C LYS A 135 11.21 -11.94 -16.24
N GLU A 136 10.43 -11.09 -15.55
CA GLU A 136 9.26 -11.54 -14.80
C GLU A 136 8.16 -12.08 -15.73
N PHE A 137 7.93 -11.46 -16.88
CA PHE A 137 7.01 -12.01 -17.89
C PHE A 137 7.50 -13.33 -18.48
N VAL A 138 8.81 -13.49 -18.73
CA VAL A 138 9.38 -14.78 -19.15
C VAL A 138 9.15 -15.86 -18.09
N LYS A 139 9.30 -15.55 -16.79
CA LYS A 139 9.00 -16.49 -15.70
C LYS A 139 7.51 -16.83 -15.66
N ALA A 140 6.64 -15.82 -15.74
CA ALA A 140 5.19 -16.00 -15.72
C ALA A 140 4.73 -16.87 -16.90
N PHE A 141 5.27 -16.65 -18.10
CA PHE A 141 4.94 -17.44 -19.29
C PHE A 141 5.30 -18.92 -19.12
N LYS A 142 6.44 -19.24 -18.48
CA LYS A 142 6.84 -20.63 -18.20
C LYS A 142 5.88 -21.38 -17.29
N THR A 143 5.02 -20.68 -16.54
CA THR A 143 3.97 -21.32 -15.73
C THR A 143 2.79 -21.83 -16.58
N GLY A 144 2.70 -21.44 -17.85
CA GLY A 144 1.61 -21.82 -18.76
C GLY A 144 0.30 -21.06 -18.54
N THR A 145 0.25 -20.12 -17.58
CA THR A 145 -1.02 -19.46 -17.18
C THR A 145 -1.10 -17.97 -17.54
N LEU A 146 -0.03 -17.36 -18.06
CA LEU A 146 0.02 -15.92 -18.37
C LEU A 146 -1.08 -15.44 -19.35
N GLY A 147 -1.43 -16.28 -20.32
CA GLY A 147 -2.50 -16.03 -21.28
C GLY A 147 -3.84 -16.71 -20.94
N SER A 148 -3.98 -17.30 -19.74
CA SER A 148 -5.23 -17.98 -19.36
C SER A 148 -6.36 -16.96 -19.22
N THR A 149 -7.50 -17.25 -19.85
CA THR A 149 -8.74 -16.47 -19.78
C THR A 149 -9.75 -17.04 -18.79
N GLU A 150 -9.37 -18.08 -18.03
CA GLU A 150 -10.25 -18.73 -17.07
C GLU A 150 -10.59 -17.82 -15.89
N VAL A 151 -11.67 -18.13 -15.18
CA VAL A 151 -11.99 -17.48 -13.90
C VAL A 151 -11.10 -18.08 -12.82
N ASP A 152 -10.47 -17.23 -12.01
CA ASP A 152 -9.71 -17.71 -10.86
C ASP A 152 -10.65 -18.34 -9.81
N PRO A 153 -10.51 -19.62 -9.47
CA PRO A 153 -11.44 -20.31 -8.57
C PRO A 153 -11.40 -19.79 -7.12
N ARG A 154 -10.39 -19.00 -6.73
CA ARG A 154 -10.23 -18.52 -5.33
C ARG A 154 -10.99 -17.23 -5.06
N HIS A 155 -10.96 -16.31 -6.01
CA HIS A 155 -11.59 -14.99 -5.87
C HIS A 155 -12.63 -14.69 -6.95
N GLY A 156 -12.85 -15.62 -7.89
CA GLY A 156 -13.88 -15.52 -8.91
C GLY A 156 -13.65 -14.42 -9.94
N LEU A 157 -12.41 -13.94 -10.12
CA LEU A 157 -12.09 -12.89 -11.09
C LEU A 157 -11.46 -13.49 -12.34
N ALA A 158 -11.88 -13.01 -13.49
CA ALA A 158 -11.26 -13.29 -14.77
C ALA A 158 -10.44 -12.08 -15.26
N PRO A 159 -9.43 -12.31 -16.12
CA PRO A 159 -8.87 -13.60 -16.48
C PRO A 159 -7.77 -14.02 -15.50
N PHE A 160 -7.59 -15.32 -15.31
CA PHE A 160 -6.57 -15.88 -14.42
C PHE A 160 -5.17 -15.35 -14.72
N GLY A 161 -4.82 -15.19 -16.01
CA GLY A 161 -3.54 -14.63 -16.44
C GLY A 161 -3.26 -13.22 -15.91
N PHE A 162 -4.30 -12.45 -15.59
CA PHE A 162 -4.20 -11.10 -15.04
C PHE A 162 -3.64 -11.08 -13.61
N SER A 163 -3.68 -12.21 -12.88
CA SER A 163 -3.02 -12.32 -11.58
C SER A 163 -1.50 -12.09 -11.66
N HIS A 164 -0.87 -12.45 -12.79
CA HIS A 164 0.55 -12.13 -13.04
C HIS A 164 0.75 -10.64 -13.30
N THR A 165 -0.17 -10.00 -14.03
CA THR A 165 -0.20 -8.55 -14.26
C THR A 165 -0.26 -7.82 -12.91
N GLU A 166 -1.22 -8.15 -12.05
CA GLU A 166 -1.38 -7.53 -10.73
C GLU A 166 -0.11 -7.69 -9.87
N ARG A 167 0.50 -8.89 -9.85
CA ARG A 167 1.74 -9.16 -9.10
C ARG A 167 2.91 -8.28 -9.58
N ILE A 168 3.07 -8.16 -10.90
CA ILE A 168 4.16 -7.36 -11.48
C ILE A 168 3.86 -5.86 -11.29
N ALA A 169 2.61 -5.44 -11.43
CA ALA A 169 2.15 -4.08 -11.19
C ALA A 169 2.41 -3.62 -9.74
N GLU A 170 2.17 -4.48 -8.75
CA GLU A 170 2.48 -4.18 -7.34
C GLU A 170 3.96 -3.82 -7.16
N TRP A 171 4.85 -4.56 -7.84
CA TRP A 171 6.28 -4.31 -7.76
C TRP A 171 6.69 -3.04 -8.53
N VAL A 172 6.11 -2.81 -9.70
CA VAL A 172 6.31 -1.57 -10.49
C VAL A 172 5.86 -0.35 -9.67
N ASP A 173 4.74 -0.43 -8.97
CA ASP A 173 4.28 0.63 -8.05
C ASP A 173 5.30 0.94 -6.96
N ARG A 174 5.93 -0.08 -6.36
CA ARG A 174 6.95 0.14 -5.33
C ARG A 174 8.22 0.79 -5.88
N LEU A 175 8.54 0.53 -7.15
CA LEU A 175 9.65 1.20 -7.85
C LEU A 175 9.32 2.66 -8.19
N ALA A 176 8.08 2.93 -8.61
CA ALA A 176 7.60 4.25 -8.97
C ALA A 176 7.39 5.13 -7.71
N ASN A 177 6.85 4.55 -6.65
CA ASN A 177 6.46 5.22 -5.42
C ASN A 177 7.17 4.59 -4.20
N PRO A 178 8.51 4.77 -4.08
CA PRO A 178 9.24 4.22 -2.95
C PRO A 178 8.74 4.86 -1.64
N PRO A 179 8.66 4.09 -0.54
CA PRO A 179 8.14 4.60 0.73
C PRO A 179 8.97 5.79 1.22
N GLN A 180 8.32 6.94 1.43
CA GLN A 180 8.94 8.13 2.04
C GLN A 180 9.32 7.80 3.49
N GLN A 181 10.48 8.30 3.95
CA GLN A 181 10.82 8.24 5.37
C GLN A 181 9.89 9.20 6.12
N ASP A 182 9.36 8.77 7.26
CA ASP A 182 8.63 9.70 8.15
C ASP A 182 9.63 10.76 8.61
N GLU A 183 9.44 12.02 8.20
CA GLU A 183 10.28 13.17 8.59
C GLU A 183 10.29 13.43 10.12
N ASP A 184 9.42 12.74 10.87
CA ASP A 184 9.27 12.83 12.33
C ASP A 184 10.39 12.11 13.13
N GLU A 185 11.36 11.46 12.49
CA GLU A 185 12.43 10.67 13.16
C GLU A 185 13.83 11.29 13.11
N GLN A 186 13.96 12.58 12.78
CA GLN A 186 15.18 13.32 13.16
C GLN A 186 15.12 13.61 14.66
N GLN A 187 15.55 12.65 15.47
CA GLN A 187 16.00 12.94 16.82
C GLN A 187 17.25 13.81 16.71
N ASP A 188 17.21 14.95 17.40
CA ASP A 188 18.33 15.86 17.60
C ASP A 188 19.57 15.09 18.08
N GLU A 189 20.48 14.78 17.17
CA GLU A 189 21.84 14.43 17.55
C GLU A 189 22.59 15.73 17.89
N PRO A 190 23.28 15.80 19.05
CA PRO A 190 23.89 17.02 19.53
C PRO A 190 25.02 17.45 18.60
N ASN A 191 24.93 18.70 18.15
CA ASN A 191 25.88 19.39 17.29
C ASN A 191 27.28 19.42 17.93
N GLY A 192 28.13 18.46 17.56
CA GLY A 192 29.55 18.45 17.90
C GLY A 192 30.33 19.34 16.95
N GLN A 193 30.51 20.61 17.32
CA GLN A 193 31.45 21.52 16.68
C GLN A 193 32.86 20.91 16.67
N LYS A 194 33.45 20.79 15.47
CA LYS A 194 34.89 20.95 15.28
C LYS A 194 35.13 21.87 14.11
N GLU A 195 35.58 23.07 14.47
CA GLU A 195 36.19 24.07 13.59
C GLU A 195 37.51 23.53 13.01
N GLY A 196 37.84 24.01 11.82
CA GLY A 196 39.12 23.75 11.14
C GLY A 196 39.10 24.26 9.70
N GLU A 197 39.31 25.58 9.56
CA GLU A 197 40.10 26.30 8.53
C GLU A 197 40.29 25.59 7.16
N GLY A 198 39.95 26.11 5.99
CA GLY A 198 40.03 27.49 5.49
C GLY A 198 40.96 27.51 4.28
N GLU A 199 40.45 27.71 3.06
CA GLU A 199 41.08 28.55 2.02
C GLU A 199 40.18 28.72 0.78
N PRO A 200 40.02 29.95 0.24
CA PRO A 200 39.15 30.25 -0.90
C PRO A 200 39.94 30.38 -2.21
N LYS A 201 39.40 29.91 -3.35
CA LYS A 201 39.88 30.33 -4.66
C LYS A 201 38.76 30.65 -5.65
N LYS A 202 38.58 31.97 -5.79
CA LYS A 202 38.40 32.79 -7.00
C LYS A 202 37.33 32.38 -8.00
N ASP A 203 36.26 33.18 -7.97
CA ASP A 203 35.46 33.55 -9.14
C ASP A 203 36.32 34.20 -10.22
N ASP A 204 36.06 33.84 -11.49
CA ASP A 204 36.33 34.69 -12.65
C ASP A 204 35.11 34.59 -13.59
N PRO A 205 34.56 35.72 -14.09
CA PRO A 205 33.31 35.74 -14.82
C PRO A 205 33.53 35.62 -16.34
N THR A 206 32.41 35.45 -17.05
CA THR A 206 32.20 35.56 -18.51
C THR A 206 32.41 34.32 -19.38
N LYS A 207 31.28 33.76 -19.85
CA LYS A 207 30.91 33.84 -21.28
C LYS A 207 29.43 33.49 -21.49
N ASP A 208 28.71 34.45 -22.03
CA ASP A 208 27.39 34.27 -22.64
C ASP A 208 27.43 33.21 -23.75
N GLY A 209 26.48 32.28 -23.67
CA GLY A 209 26.22 31.27 -24.68
C GLY A 209 24.81 30.71 -24.52
N LYS A 210 23.89 31.13 -25.39
CA LYS A 210 22.57 30.52 -25.56
C LYS A 210 22.71 29.00 -25.78
N GLY A 211 22.01 28.19 -24.98
CA GLY A 211 21.69 26.80 -25.35
C GLY A 211 21.76 25.76 -24.24
N GLY A 212 20.62 25.13 -23.94
CA GLY A 212 20.53 23.83 -23.29
C GLY A 212 20.17 23.87 -21.80
N VAL A 213 18.98 23.37 -21.46
CA VAL A 213 18.66 22.92 -20.10
C VAL A 213 19.69 21.84 -19.75
N GLY A 214 20.61 22.15 -18.84
CA GLY A 214 21.73 21.28 -18.49
C GLY A 214 21.24 19.94 -17.94
N ALA A 215 21.89 18.85 -18.36
CA ALA A 215 21.61 17.52 -17.84
C ALA A 215 21.77 17.50 -16.32
N THR A 216 20.71 17.10 -15.61
CA THR A 216 20.69 16.89 -14.17
C THR A 216 21.15 15.47 -13.85
N ASN A 217 21.87 15.28 -12.74
CA ASN A 217 22.26 13.96 -12.21
C ASN A 217 21.48 13.63 -10.94
N ALA A 218 20.19 14.02 -10.89
CA ALA A 218 19.34 13.67 -9.76
C ALA A 218 19.29 12.15 -9.59
N GLN A 219 19.54 11.67 -8.38
CA GLN A 219 19.54 10.23 -8.12
C GLN A 219 18.13 9.65 -8.28
N PRO A 220 18.00 8.43 -8.82
CA PRO A 220 16.72 7.73 -8.89
C PRO A 220 16.17 7.47 -7.48
N LYS A 221 14.85 7.56 -7.31
CA LYS A 221 14.22 7.35 -6.00
C LYS A 221 14.22 5.88 -5.55
N ALA A 222 14.37 4.94 -6.48
CA ALA A 222 14.38 3.50 -6.22
C ALA A 222 15.55 2.80 -6.91
N ASP A 223 16.10 1.77 -6.26
CA ASP A 223 17.13 0.88 -6.81
C ASP A 223 16.49 -0.49 -7.15
N PRO A 224 16.38 -0.86 -8.44
CA PRO A 224 15.74 -2.10 -8.86
C PRO A 224 16.47 -3.37 -8.39
N LYS A 225 17.72 -3.26 -7.92
CA LYS A 225 18.45 -4.40 -7.32
C LYS A 225 18.05 -4.63 -5.87
N LYS A 226 17.57 -3.58 -5.19
CA LYS A 226 17.13 -3.62 -3.79
C LYS A 226 15.63 -3.89 -3.67
N VAL A 227 14.85 -3.32 -4.58
CA VAL A 227 13.39 -3.50 -4.61
C VAL A 227 13.07 -4.74 -5.45
N ARG A 228 12.78 -5.87 -4.79
CA ARG A 228 12.58 -7.16 -5.46
C ARG A 228 11.11 -7.38 -5.86
N PRO A 229 10.85 -8.07 -6.99
CA PRO A 229 9.53 -8.61 -7.29
C PRO A 229 9.12 -9.57 -6.19
N THR A 230 7.82 -9.62 -5.88
CA THR A 230 7.33 -10.63 -4.94
C THR A 230 7.47 -12.01 -5.55
N GLU A 231 8.19 -12.87 -4.83
CA GLU A 231 8.38 -14.26 -5.22
C GLU A 231 7.07 -15.02 -5.19
N VAL A 232 6.92 -15.85 -6.20
CA VAL A 232 5.86 -16.83 -6.29
C VAL A 232 6.33 -18.04 -5.46
N GLY A 233 5.67 -18.34 -4.35
CA GLY A 233 6.03 -19.50 -3.53
C GLY A 233 6.10 -20.79 -4.36
N LYS A 234 7.05 -21.69 -4.07
CA LYS A 234 7.12 -23.01 -4.73
C LYS A 234 5.79 -23.74 -4.55
N GLY A 235 5.05 -23.95 -5.64
CA GLY A 235 3.73 -24.59 -5.65
C GLY A 235 2.55 -23.63 -5.86
N ASN A 236 2.75 -22.32 -5.75
CA ASN A 236 1.76 -21.34 -6.22
C ASN A 236 2.06 -21.02 -7.68
N ASN A 237 1.13 -21.20 -8.61
CA ASN A 237 1.32 -20.96 -10.05
C ASN A 237 1.35 -19.46 -10.43
N GLY A 238 2.14 -18.65 -9.73
CA GLY A 238 2.28 -17.22 -10.00
C GLY A 238 1.35 -16.32 -9.22
N VAL A 239 0.54 -16.88 -8.32
CA VAL A 239 -0.72 -16.23 -7.97
C VAL A 239 -0.66 -15.43 -6.68
N VAL A 240 -1.15 -14.20 -6.77
CA VAL A 240 -1.44 -13.32 -5.63
C VAL A 240 -2.60 -13.90 -4.82
N PRO A 241 -2.42 -14.19 -3.51
CA PRO A 241 -3.51 -14.63 -2.66
C PRO A 241 -4.53 -13.49 -2.46
N SER A 242 -5.75 -13.86 -2.08
CA SER A 242 -6.83 -12.90 -1.80
C SER A 242 -7.21 -12.95 -0.33
N TRP A 243 -7.69 -11.80 0.17
CA TRP A 243 -8.41 -11.74 1.43
C TRP A 243 -9.78 -12.41 1.26
N GLY A 244 -10.25 -13.01 2.34
CA GLY A 244 -11.65 -13.40 2.47
C GLY A 244 -12.56 -12.20 2.55
N LYS A 245 -13.86 -12.42 2.32
CA LYS A 245 -14.88 -11.40 2.52
C LYS A 245 -14.98 -11.10 4.02
N LEU A 246 -14.98 -9.82 4.38
CA LEU A 246 -15.23 -9.41 5.75
C LEU A 246 -16.73 -9.54 6.06
N ILE A 247 -17.07 -10.34 7.06
CA ILE A 247 -18.45 -10.59 7.52
C ILE A 247 -18.54 -10.11 8.97
N VAL A 248 -19.15 -8.95 9.16
CA VAL A 248 -19.28 -8.32 10.48
C VAL A 248 -20.44 -8.97 11.25
N GLY A 249 -20.12 -9.59 12.37
CA GLY A 249 -21.10 -10.12 13.33
C GLY A 249 -21.50 -9.06 14.34
N THR A 250 -22.80 -8.87 14.52
CA THR A 250 -23.35 -7.97 15.53
C THR A 250 -23.69 -8.76 16.78
N LEU A 251 -23.16 -8.34 17.93
CA LEU A 251 -23.43 -8.94 19.23
C LEU A 251 -24.28 -7.99 20.08
N PRO A 252 -25.14 -8.50 20.98
CA PRO A 252 -25.90 -7.66 21.90
C PRO A 252 -24.95 -7.02 22.93
N LEU A 253 -24.70 -5.71 22.80
CA LEU A 253 -23.88 -4.92 23.72
C LEU A 253 -24.70 -4.51 24.95
N THR A 254 -24.83 -5.40 25.92
CA THR A 254 -25.70 -5.23 27.11
C THR A 254 -25.01 -4.58 28.30
N ARG A 255 -23.71 -4.84 28.50
CA ARG A 255 -22.93 -4.32 29.62
C ARG A 255 -22.50 -2.88 29.34
N LYS A 256 -22.65 -1.99 30.31
CA LYS A 256 -22.09 -0.62 30.21
C LYS A 256 -20.58 -0.70 30.40
N ALA A 257 -19.81 -0.19 29.44
CA ALA A 257 -18.37 -0.06 29.60
C ALA A 257 -18.09 1.07 30.61
N HIS A 258 -17.31 0.79 31.65
CA HIS A 258 -16.95 1.80 32.64
C HIS A 258 -16.00 2.82 32.01
N GLY A 259 -16.54 4.00 31.72
CA GLY A 259 -15.84 5.06 31.01
C GLY A 259 -16.56 5.38 29.70
N GLY A 260 -17.14 6.57 29.65
CA GLY A 260 -17.93 7.00 28.51
C GLY A 260 -17.05 7.57 27.40
N LEU A 261 -17.70 7.92 26.28
CA LEU A 261 -17.16 8.88 25.32
C LEU A 261 -16.88 10.21 26.05
N GLY A 262 -15.68 10.27 26.68
CA GLY A 262 -14.85 11.39 27.09
C GLY A 262 -14.69 11.81 28.60
N ARG A 263 -13.73 12.74 28.86
CA ARG A 263 -13.45 13.72 29.97
C ARG A 263 -12.27 14.79 29.77
N LYS A 264 -11.79 15.22 28.56
CA LYS A 264 -10.73 16.29 28.32
C LYS A 264 -10.89 17.62 29.10
N ARG A 265 -9.90 18.25 29.75
CA ARG A 265 -10.05 19.66 30.23
C ARG A 265 -9.65 20.70 29.18
N VAL A 266 -10.39 21.80 29.05
CA VAL A 266 -10.08 22.90 28.11
C VAL A 266 -10.13 24.24 28.84
N ALA A 267 -9.31 25.17 28.36
CA ALA A 267 -9.34 26.57 28.78
C ALA A 267 -10.78 27.10 28.74
N SER A 268 -11.18 27.73 29.84
CA SER A 268 -12.52 28.23 30.13
C SER A 268 -12.37 29.64 30.67
N ASN A 269 -13.25 30.58 30.34
CA ASN A 269 -13.25 31.92 30.93
C ASN A 269 -14.08 32.01 32.22
N MET A 270 -14.69 30.89 32.63
CA MET A 270 -15.50 30.77 33.85
C MET A 270 -15.09 29.54 34.67
N GLY A 271 -15.10 29.68 35.99
CA GLY A 271 -14.82 28.63 36.96
C GLY A 271 -14.68 29.25 38.35
N ARG A 272 -14.54 28.41 39.38
CA ARG A 272 -14.35 28.92 40.75
C ARG A 272 -12.90 29.34 41.03
N ASN A 273 -11.95 28.65 40.41
CA ASN A 273 -10.51 28.88 40.61
C ASN A 273 -9.84 29.13 39.26
N PRO A 274 -9.29 30.33 39.03
CA PRO A 274 -8.56 30.65 37.79
C PRO A 274 -7.26 29.84 37.77
N ARG A 275 -7.06 29.08 36.69
CA ARG A 275 -5.93 28.17 36.46
C ARG A 275 -5.03 28.56 35.29
N ARG A 276 -5.44 29.47 34.41
CA ARG A 276 -4.75 29.87 33.17
C ARG A 276 -4.52 31.38 33.13
N ILE A 277 -3.88 31.91 34.17
CA ILE A 277 -3.79 33.36 34.42
C ILE A 277 -3.04 34.11 33.31
N GLY A 278 -2.05 33.50 32.64
CA GLY A 278 -1.35 34.11 31.49
C GLY A 278 -2.27 34.42 30.29
N ASN A 279 -3.37 33.68 30.16
CA ASN A 279 -4.41 33.96 29.17
C ASN A 279 -5.18 35.25 29.51
N ALA A 280 -5.08 35.78 30.73
CA ALA A 280 -5.71 37.06 31.07
C ALA A 280 -5.16 38.24 30.23
N LEU A 281 -3.91 38.12 29.76
CA LEU A 281 -3.20 39.15 29.00
C LEU A 281 -2.89 38.70 27.55
N ALA A 282 -2.51 37.44 27.35
CA ALA A 282 -2.08 36.92 26.04
C ALA A 282 -3.20 36.28 25.20
N ASP A 283 -4.33 35.93 25.82
CA ASP A 283 -5.50 35.35 25.14
C ASP A 283 -6.60 36.42 25.10
N PRO A 284 -7.01 36.92 23.92
CA PRO A 284 -8.05 37.95 23.78
C PRO A 284 -9.37 37.63 24.49
N GLU A 285 -9.63 36.36 24.78
CA GLU A 285 -10.83 35.88 25.47
C GLU A 285 -10.66 35.62 26.98
N LYS A 286 -9.46 35.83 27.54
CA LYS A 286 -9.18 35.68 28.98
C LYS A 286 -9.65 34.35 29.55
N ARG A 287 -9.39 33.24 28.84
CA ARG A 287 -9.77 31.88 29.25
C ARG A 287 -8.92 31.39 30.41
N VAL A 288 -9.16 31.97 31.59
CA VAL A 288 -8.32 31.83 32.79
C VAL A 288 -8.69 30.67 33.70
N PHE A 289 -9.70 29.87 33.41
CA PHE A 289 -10.20 28.73 34.19
C PHE A 289 -10.12 27.41 33.38
N ASP A 290 -10.47 26.28 34.00
CA ASP A 290 -10.61 25.00 33.30
C ASP A 290 -12.05 24.47 33.40
N ARG A 291 -12.50 23.80 32.34
CA ARG A 291 -13.67 22.91 32.37
C ARG A 291 -13.33 21.53 31.83
N TYR A 292 -13.90 20.48 32.42
CA TYR A 292 -13.87 19.12 31.88
C TYR A 292 -14.80 18.98 30.63
N LYS A 293 -14.25 19.13 29.41
CA LYS A 293 -14.70 18.54 28.11
C LYS A 293 -14.64 17.01 28.15
N LYS A 294 -15.22 16.25 27.21
CA LYS A 294 -15.20 14.79 27.13
C LYS A 294 -14.31 14.34 25.90
N GLY A 295 -13.24 13.50 25.97
CA GLY A 295 -12.63 12.74 24.82
C GLY A 295 -11.30 12.04 25.18
N ASN A 296 -10.81 10.92 24.61
CA ASN A 296 -10.79 10.51 23.20
C ASN A 296 -11.20 9.03 23.01
N GLY A 297 -12.24 8.80 22.21
CA GLY A 297 -12.46 7.47 21.64
C GLY A 297 -11.29 7.09 20.72
N GLY A 298 -11.04 5.79 20.60
CA GLY A 298 -10.10 5.17 19.68
C GLY A 298 -10.75 3.95 19.03
N ILE A 299 -10.01 3.28 18.16
CA ILE A 299 -10.40 1.96 17.66
C ILE A 299 -9.34 0.97 18.09
N VAL A 300 -9.79 -0.15 18.67
CA VAL A 300 -8.92 -1.28 19.02
C VAL A 300 -9.34 -2.46 18.17
N LEU A 301 -8.41 -2.91 17.33
CA LEU A 301 -8.55 -4.09 16.51
C LEU A 301 -7.71 -5.20 17.11
N ILE A 302 -8.33 -6.35 17.38
CA ILE A 302 -7.67 -7.49 18.01
C ILE A 302 -7.64 -8.63 17.00
N ASP A 303 -6.44 -9.15 16.75
CA ASP A 303 -6.24 -10.41 16.06
C ASP A 303 -6.71 -11.55 16.97
N GLY A 304 -7.75 -12.23 16.53
CA GLY A 304 -8.36 -13.36 17.21
C GLY A 304 -7.93 -14.70 16.64
N SER A 305 -6.86 -14.77 15.84
CA SER A 305 -6.33 -16.01 15.31
C SER A 305 -5.71 -16.89 16.41
N GLY A 306 -5.54 -18.18 16.10
CA GLY A 306 -5.01 -19.18 17.02
C GLY A 306 -3.56 -18.93 17.43
N SER A 307 -2.74 -18.29 16.59
CA SER A 307 -1.33 -17.99 16.92
C SER A 307 -1.20 -16.99 18.06
N MET A 308 -2.21 -16.13 18.25
CA MET A 308 -2.25 -15.18 19.36
C MET A 308 -2.47 -15.88 20.72
N SER A 309 -3.06 -17.07 20.73
CA SER A 309 -3.36 -17.85 21.95
C SER A 309 -4.09 -17.07 23.04
N PHE A 310 -4.83 -16.01 22.68
CA PHE A 310 -5.57 -15.20 23.65
C PHE A 310 -6.68 -16.00 24.30
N THR A 311 -6.83 -15.84 25.60
CA THR A 311 -7.99 -16.32 26.34
C THR A 311 -9.15 -15.32 26.22
N ASN A 312 -10.37 -15.75 26.56
CA ASN A 312 -11.51 -14.84 26.60
C ASN A 312 -11.30 -13.71 27.63
N LYS A 313 -10.58 -14.00 28.71
CA LYS A 313 -10.23 -13.02 29.74
C LYS A 313 -9.33 -11.93 29.17
N ASP A 314 -8.29 -12.31 28.44
CA ASP A 314 -7.35 -11.36 27.81
C ASP A 314 -8.06 -10.33 26.91
N ILE A 315 -9.00 -10.80 26.09
CA ILE A 315 -9.77 -9.94 25.17
C ILE A 315 -10.71 -9.02 25.96
N LEU A 316 -11.33 -9.53 27.03
CA LEU A 316 -12.15 -8.71 27.92
C LEU A 316 -11.32 -7.66 28.66
N ASP A 317 -10.13 -8.01 29.14
CA ASP A 317 -9.21 -7.09 29.83
C ASP A 317 -8.80 -5.91 28.90
N ILE A 318 -8.49 -6.19 27.62
CA ILE A 318 -8.24 -5.14 26.61
C ILE A 318 -9.49 -4.27 26.40
N THR A 319 -10.66 -4.90 26.33
CA THR A 319 -11.93 -4.21 26.10
C THR A 319 -12.28 -3.28 27.26
N GLU A 320 -12.09 -3.74 28.50
CA GLU A 320 -12.31 -2.96 29.72
C GLU A 320 -11.30 -1.81 29.87
N ALA A 321 -10.05 -2.02 29.46
CA ALA A 321 -9.01 -0.99 29.43
C ALA A 321 -9.17 0.03 28.29
N SER A 322 -10.17 -0.14 27.42
CA SER A 322 -10.44 0.71 26.26
C SER A 322 -11.75 1.50 26.37
N PRO A 323 -12.00 2.25 27.46
CA PRO A 323 -13.27 2.91 27.68
C PRO A 323 -13.58 3.96 26.61
N GLY A 324 -14.74 3.81 25.97
CA GLY A 324 -15.19 4.71 24.90
C GLY A 324 -14.55 4.46 23.54
N CYS A 325 -13.69 3.45 23.40
CA CYS A 325 -13.22 2.96 22.11
C CYS A 325 -14.26 2.06 21.42
N THR A 326 -14.16 1.98 20.10
CA THR A 326 -14.73 0.86 19.35
C THR A 326 -13.73 -0.29 19.42
N VAL A 327 -14.13 -1.44 19.96
CA VAL A 327 -13.27 -2.63 20.08
C VAL A 327 -13.87 -3.73 19.22
N ALA A 328 -13.06 -4.32 18.35
CA ALA A 328 -13.45 -5.46 17.53
C ALA A 328 -12.35 -6.52 17.53
N VAL A 329 -12.76 -7.78 17.45
CA VAL A 329 -11.88 -8.93 17.26
C VAL A 329 -12.19 -9.58 15.92
N TYR A 330 -11.17 -9.90 15.12
CA TYR A 330 -11.35 -10.62 13.86
C TYR A 330 -10.75 -12.02 13.95
N SER A 331 -11.39 -12.98 13.30
CA SER A 331 -10.88 -14.33 13.12
C SER A 331 -11.69 -14.99 12.00
N ALA A 332 -11.03 -15.59 11.02
CA ALA A 332 -11.70 -16.21 9.88
C ALA A 332 -11.91 -17.72 10.12
N ASP A 333 -13.05 -18.23 9.65
CA ASP A 333 -13.22 -19.66 9.43
C ASP A 333 -12.66 -20.05 8.06
N ARG A 334 -12.37 -21.34 7.87
CA ARG A 334 -11.76 -21.86 6.63
C ARG A 334 -12.57 -21.57 5.37
N ASN A 335 -13.90 -21.53 5.48
CA ASN A 335 -14.79 -21.36 4.34
C ASN A 335 -15.24 -19.90 4.18
N ASN A 336 -14.85 -19.01 5.10
CA ASN A 336 -15.25 -17.60 5.11
C ASN A 336 -16.77 -17.40 5.02
N VAL A 337 -17.53 -18.26 5.72
CA VAL A 337 -19.01 -18.20 5.74
C VAL A 337 -19.54 -17.65 7.06
N LYS A 338 -18.76 -17.76 8.14
CA LYS A 338 -19.17 -17.28 9.46
C LYS A 338 -18.79 -15.81 9.64
N PRO A 339 -19.46 -15.09 10.56
CA PRO A 339 -18.96 -13.81 11.01
C PRO A 339 -17.50 -13.90 11.44
N ASN A 340 -16.66 -13.08 10.83
CA ASN A 340 -15.21 -13.10 10.98
C ASN A 340 -14.64 -11.79 11.55
N LEU A 341 -15.50 -10.82 11.84
CA LEU A 341 -15.20 -9.66 12.68
C LEU A 341 -16.36 -9.44 13.65
N LEU A 342 -16.07 -9.46 14.95
CA LEU A 342 -17.05 -9.30 16.02
C LEU A 342 -16.80 -7.99 16.75
N VAL A 343 -17.81 -7.13 16.80
CA VAL A 343 -17.74 -5.88 17.55
C VAL A 343 -18.03 -6.17 19.02
N LEU A 344 -17.01 -5.96 19.87
CA LEU A 344 -17.04 -6.29 21.30
C LEU A 344 -17.46 -5.10 22.16
N ALA A 345 -17.09 -3.89 21.74
CA ALA A 345 -17.51 -2.67 22.40
C ALA A 345 -17.71 -1.54 21.40
N GLN A 346 -18.75 -0.76 21.60
CA GLN A 346 -19.04 0.41 20.79
C GLN A 346 -19.93 1.38 21.57
N ASN A 347 -19.68 2.68 21.40
CA ASN A 347 -20.51 3.76 21.99
C ASN A 347 -20.72 3.62 23.51
N GLY A 348 -19.71 3.13 24.24
CA GLY A 348 -19.76 2.98 25.71
C GLY A 348 -20.57 1.77 26.20
N LYS A 349 -20.96 0.87 25.30
CA LYS A 349 -21.51 -0.45 25.62
C LYS A 349 -20.51 -1.52 25.19
N MET A 350 -20.47 -2.62 25.92
CA MET A 350 -19.64 -3.79 25.63
C MET A 350 -20.45 -5.08 25.78
N ILE A 351 -19.93 -6.15 25.22
CA ILE A 351 -20.45 -7.50 25.44
C ILE A 351 -20.31 -7.93 26.91
N ASP A 352 -21.18 -8.85 27.33
CA ASP A 352 -21.08 -9.48 28.65
C ASP A 352 -20.19 -10.73 28.61
N LYS A 353 -20.39 -11.57 27.59
CA LYS A 353 -19.61 -12.79 27.36
C LYS A 353 -19.09 -12.83 25.92
N LEU A 354 -17.82 -13.20 25.77
CA LEU A 354 -17.21 -13.38 24.45
C LEU A 354 -17.74 -14.67 23.81
N PRO A 355 -18.24 -14.64 22.56
CA PRO A 355 -18.59 -15.85 21.83
C PRO A 355 -17.34 -16.63 21.40
N GLU A 356 -17.54 -17.87 20.96
CA GLU A 356 -16.46 -18.68 20.39
C GLU A 356 -15.93 -18.03 19.10
N ARG A 357 -14.61 -18.06 18.93
CA ARG A 357 -13.90 -17.50 17.76
C ARG A 357 -13.60 -18.59 16.75
N ASN A 358 -13.45 -18.20 15.48
CA ASN A 358 -13.14 -19.14 14.40
C ASN A 358 -11.68 -19.63 14.44
N GLY A 359 -10.78 -18.86 15.04
CA GLY A 359 -9.37 -19.22 15.28
C GLY A 359 -8.44 -19.19 14.06
N GLY A 360 -8.95 -19.02 12.84
CA GLY A 360 -8.14 -18.83 11.64
C GLY A 360 -7.87 -17.37 11.30
N ASN A 361 -7.04 -17.15 10.29
CA ASN A 361 -6.83 -15.86 9.66
C ASN A 361 -7.28 -15.85 8.18
N GLY A 362 -7.30 -14.69 7.55
CA GLY A 362 -7.80 -14.55 6.18
C GLY A 362 -8.38 -13.19 5.83
N VAL A 363 -8.52 -12.28 6.79
CA VAL A 363 -9.22 -11.00 6.60
C VAL A 363 -8.49 -9.81 7.21
N ASP A 364 -7.19 -9.93 7.54
CA ASP A 364 -6.42 -8.88 8.22
C ASP A 364 -6.49 -7.52 7.53
N GLY A 365 -6.21 -7.50 6.22
CA GLY A 365 -6.26 -6.29 5.40
C GLY A 365 -7.65 -5.65 5.42
N GLU A 366 -8.70 -6.47 5.29
CA GLU A 366 -10.08 -5.98 5.34
C GLU A 366 -10.50 -5.52 6.75
N ALA A 367 -9.99 -6.18 7.79
CA ALA A 367 -10.25 -5.82 9.18
C ALA A 367 -9.61 -4.47 9.53
N ILE A 368 -8.37 -4.21 9.08
CA ILE A 368 -7.74 -2.90 9.30
C ILE A 368 -8.42 -1.79 8.49
N ARG A 369 -8.81 -2.06 7.22
CA ARG A 369 -9.62 -1.12 6.42
C ARG A 369 -10.97 -0.81 7.08
N TRP A 370 -11.62 -1.83 7.67
CA TRP A 370 -12.84 -1.62 8.47
C TRP A 370 -12.59 -0.73 9.68
N ALA A 371 -11.51 -0.99 10.43
CA ALA A 371 -11.14 -0.19 11.59
C ALA A 371 -10.88 1.27 11.22
N VAL A 372 -10.19 1.53 10.12
CA VAL A 372 -9.98 2.87 9.56
C VAL A 372 -11.31 3.57 9.26
N LYS A 373 -12.28 2.86 8.65
CA LYS A 373 -13.63 3.40 8.38
C LYS A 373 -14.41 3.74 9.64
N GLN A 374 -14.09 3.15 10.80
CA GLN A 374 -14.73 3.48 12.07
C GLN A 374 -14.25 4.82 12.66
N ARG A 375 -13.20 5.44 12.09
CA ARG A 375 -12.70 6.75 12.55
C ARG A 375 -13.78 7.82 12.37
N LYS A 376 -14.17 8.45 13.48
CA LYS A 376 -14.99 9.68 13.44
C LYS A 376 -14.17 10.91 13.06
N ARG A 377 -12.84 10.86 13.25
CA ARG A 377 -11.89 11.92 12.91
C ARG A 377 -10.60 11.28 12.40
N SER A 378 -9.91 11.93 11.47
CA SER A 378 -8.61 11.47 10.96
C SER A 378 -7.57 11.28 12.07
N SER A 379 -7.63 12.09 13.13
CA SER A 379 -6.75 12.04 14.29
C SER A 379 -7.12 10.95 15.33
N THR A 380 -8.17 10.17 15.12
CA THR A 380 -8.59 9.12 16.07
C THR A 380 -7.58 7.98 16.03
N PRO A 381 -6.93 7.62 17.16
CA PRO A 381 -5.93 6.57 17.17
C PRO A 381 -6.56 5.20 16.90
N ILE A 382 -5.81 4.37 16.18
CA ILE A 382 -6.12 2.94 15.98
C ILE A 382 -4.98 2.15 16.62
N VAL A 383 -5.33 1.19 17.46
CA VAL A 383 -4.39 0.21 18.03
C VAL A 383 -4.75 -1.16 17.46
N TRP A 384 -3.80 -1.83 16.83
CA TRP A 384 -3.95 -3.17 16.30
C TRP A 384 -3.07 -4.15 17.08
N VAL A 385 -3.71 -5.07 17.80
CA VAL A 385 -3.02 -6.11 18.55
C VAL A 385 -2.90 -7.36 17.68
N THR A 386 -1.70 -7.69 17.19
CA THR A 386 -1.44 -8.81 16.27
C THR A 386 0.03 -9.24 16.32
N ASP A 387 0.30 -10.51 16.00
CA ASP A 387 1.64 -11.06 15.79
C ASP A 387 2.18 -10.81 14.36
N GLY A 388 1.36 -10.26 13.47
CA GLY A 388 1.70 -9.96 12.08
C GLY A 388 1.72 -11.16 11.14
N LYS A 389 1.32 -12.37 11.57
CA LYS A 389 1.26 -13.56 10.72
C LYS A 389 -0.01 -13.55 9.86
N VAL A 390 -0.02 -12.66 8.88
CA VAL A 390 -1.14 -12.50 7.95
C VAL A 390 -1.08 -13.54 6.83
N HIS A 391 -2.23 -14.06 6.45
CA HIS A 391 -2.36 -14.97 5.32
C HIS A 391 -3.74 -14.86 4.69
N GLY A 392 -3.85 -15.23 3.41
CA GLY A 392 -5.13 -15.28 2.71
C GLY A 392 -5.93 -16.52 3.12
N LEU A 393 -7.13 -16.66 2.54
CA LEU A 393 -7.84 -17.94 2.63
C LEU A 393 -7.06 -19.00 1.83
N GLY A 394 -6.89 -20.19 2.41
CA GLY A 394 -6.30 -21.30 1.68
C GLY A 394 -7.34 -22.01 0.80
N THR A 395 -6.85 -22.89 -0.07
CA THR A 395 -7.69 -23.71 -0.95
C THR A 395 -7.99 -25.07 -0.32
N GLY A 396 -9.18 -25.62 -0.57
CA GLY A 396 -9.52 -27.00 -0.18
C GLY A 396 -9.58 -27.26 1.34
N GLY A 397 -9.90 -26.24 2.14
CA GLY A 397 -10.04 -26.39 3.60
C GLY A 397 -8.72 -26.37 4.39
N GLN A 398 -7.62 -25.91 3.80
CA GLN A 398 -6.38 -25.57 4.51
C GLN A 398 -6.30 -24.07 4.81
N TYR A 399 -5.64 -23.67 5.90
CA TYR A 399 -5.31 -22.26 6.14
C TYR A 399 -4.15 -21.84 5.23
N GLY A 400 -4.19 -20.61 4.72
CA GLY A 400 -3.08 -20.06 3.94
C GLY A 400 -1.81 -19.95 4.78
N GLY A 401 -0.64 -20.10 4.15
CA GLY A 401 0.64 -19.73 4.76
C GLY A 401 0.86 -18.22 4.70
N TYR A 402 1.80 -17.72 5.52
CA TYR A 402 2.23 -16.32 5.48
C TYR A 402 2.60 -15.89 4.06
N HIS A 403 2.18 -14.70 3.65
CA HIS A 403 2.43 -14.21 2.29
C HIS A 403 2.88 -12.75 2.24
N ASP A 404 4.02 -12.53 1.58
CA ASP A 404 4.68 -11.22 1.50
C ASP A 404 3.78 -10.11 0.91
N ILE A 405 2.99 -10.39 -0.14
CA ILE A 405 2.06 -9.39 -0.73
C ILE A 405 0.99 -8.95 0.28
N LEU A 406 0.41 -9.89 1.03
CA LEU A 406 -0.65 -9.57 1.98
C LEU A 406 -0.09 -8.83 3.20
N ALA A 407 1.12 -9.20 3.62
CA ALA A 407 1.86 -8.44 4.63
C ALA A 407 2.14 -7.01 4.13
N MET A 408 2.57 -6.83 2.88
CA MET A 408 2.76 -5.50 2.30
C MET A 408 1.48 -4.68 2.21
N ASP A 409 0.33 -5.29 1.89
CA ASP A 409 -0.97 -4.61 1.92
C ASP A 409 -1.30 -4.11 3.33
N CYS A 410 -1.11 -4.95 4.35
CA CYS A 410 -1.30 -4.54 5.75
C CYS A 410 -0.31 -3.44 6.17
N ILE A 411 0.97 -3.55 5.79
CA ILE A 411 2.00 -2.53 6.07
C ILE A 411 1.61 -1.19 5.43
N LYS A 412 1.15 -1.19 4.17
CA LYS A 412 0.70 0.02 3.46
C LYS A 412 -0.42 0.72 4.24
N GLU A 413 -1.44 -0.03 4.68
CA GLU A 413 -2.56 0.51 5.47
C GLU A 413 -2.11 1.03 6.84
N VAL A 414 -1.23 0.30 7.53
CA VAL A 414 -0.69 0.70 8.84
C VAL A 414 0.10 2.01 8.75
N LEU A 415 1.00 2.13 7.77
CA LEU A 415 1.80 3.35 7.56
C LEU A 415 0.93 4.53 7.15
N LYS A 416 0.08 4.34 6.13
CA LYS A 416 -0.82 5.37 5.59
C LYS A 416 -1.74 5.94 6.66
N HIS A 417 -2.28 5.07 7.53
CA HIS A 417 -3.24 5.48 8.55
C HIS A 417 -2.62 5.70 9.93
N LYS A 418 -1.30 5.62 10.07
CA LYS A 418 -0.58 5.81 11.34
C LYS A 418 -1.16 4.94 12.46
N VAL A 419 -1.33 3.66 12.16
CA VAL A 419 -1.88 2.65 13.10
C VAL A 419 -0.77 2.24 14.07
N PHE A 420 -1.09 2.20 15.36
CA PHE A 420 -0.16 1.67 16.36
C PHE A 420 -0.34 0.16 16.47
N MET A 421 0.75 -0.60 16.38
CA MET A 421 0.69 -2.05 16.55
C MET A 421 1.18 -2.46 17.94
N ALA A 422 0.66 -3.57 18.44
CA ALA A 422 1.10 -4.19 19.68
C ALA A 422 1.14 -5.71 19.51
N HIS A 423 2.16 -6.37 20.09
CA HIS A 423 2.37 -7.81 19.89
C HIS A 423 1.38 -8.67 20.66
N ASN A 424 1.03 -8.26 21.87
CA ASN A 424 0.21 -9.03 22.81
C ASN A 424 -0.66 -8.10 23.67
N VAL A 425 -1.40 -8.70 24.59
CA VAL A 425 -2.28 -8.01 25.55
C VAL A 425 -1.53 -6.94 26.33
N THR A 426 -0.39 -7.28 26.92
CA THR A 426 0.41 -6.40 27.77
C THR A 426 0.87 -5.17 26.99
N ASP A 427 1.39 -5.37 25.79
CA ASP A 427 1.83 -4.28 24.91
C ASP A 427 0.65 -3.41 24.46
N GLY A 428 -0.49 -4.04 24.14
CA GLY A 428 -1.72 -3.34 23.76
C GLY A 428 -2.23 -2.43 24.88
N LEU A 429 -2.26 -2.95 26.12
CA LEU A 429 -2.61 -2.18 27.31
C LEU A 429 -1.64 -1.02 27.55
N ALA A 430 -0.33 -1.23 27.34
CA ALA A 430 0.67 -0.18 27.47
C ALA A 430 0.46 0.96 26.47
N VAL A 431 0.21 0.63 25.19
CA VAL A 431 -0.10 1.60 24.13
C VAL A 431 -1.37 2.39 24.45
N LEU A 432 -2.44 1.71 24.84
CA LEU A 432 -3.71 2.35 25.21
C LEU A 432 -3.55 3.30 26.40
N LYS A 433 -2.78 2.90 27.42
CA LYS A 433 -2.47 3.74 28.57
C LYS A 433 -1.73 5.00 28.15
N GLN A 434 -0.72 4.91 27.29
CA GLN A 434 0.03 6.06 26.79
C GLN A 434 -0.86 7.02 25.99
N LEU A 435 -1.71 6.49 25.12
CA LEU A 435 -2.69 7.28 24.36
C LEU A 435 -3.71 7.97 25.27
N SER A 436 -4.16 7.31 26.35
CA SER A 436 -5.14 7.85 27.29
C SER A 436 -4.63 9.13 28.00
N VAL A 437 -3.32 9.21 28.25
CA VAL A 437 -2.66 10.36 28.87
C VAL A 437 -2.13 11.38 27.86
N GLY A 438 -2.38 11.17 26.56
CA GLY A 438 -1.96 12.07 25.48
C GLY A 438 -0.48 11.96 25.09
N LYS A 439 0.22 10.89 25.49
CA LYS A 439 1.58 10.60 25.02
C LYS A 439 1.54 9.88 23.66
N LYS A 440 2.50 10.17 22.78
CA LYS A 440 2.69 9.46 21.50
C LYS A 440 3.43 8.15 21.78
N PRO A 441 2.83 6.97 21.54
CA PRO A 441 3.52 5.69 21.72
C PRO A 441 4.61 5.50 20.69
N ASN A 442 5.66 4.78 21.08
CA ASN A 442 6.67 4.31 20.13
C ASN A 442 6.03 3.35 19.14
N ARG A 443 6.45 3.44 17.88
CA ARG A 443 6.02 2.49 16.87
C ARG A 443 6.79 1.18 17.03
N TRP A 444 6.08 0.09 16.82
CA TRP A 444 6.62 -1.25 16.79
C TRP A 444 5.98 -1.98 15.62
N TYR A 445 6.75 -2.82 14.95
CA TYR A 445 6.24 -3.67 13.87
C TYR A 445 6.69 -5.11 14.08
N PRO A 446 5.85 -6.11 13.74
CA PRO A 446 6.20 -7.51 13.82
C PRO A 446 7.49 -7.85 13.07
N ARG A 447 8.28 -8.78 13.60
CA ARG A 447 9.54 -9.22 12.98
C ARG A 447 9.33 -9.73 11.56
N CYS A 448 8.28 -10.50 11.30
CA CYS A 448 7.94 -10.98 9.96
C CYS A 448 7.72 -9.83 8.96
N TRP A 449 7.12 -8.72 9.40
CA TRP A 449 6.91 -7.54 8.57
C TRP A 449 8.21 -6.80 8.29
N GLN A 450 9.10 -6.69 9.29
CA GLN A 450 10.44 -6.13 9.09
C GLN A 450 11.24 -6.95 8.07
N GLU A 451 11.14 -8.29 8.14
CA GLU A 451 11.78 -9.22 7.22
C GLU A 451 11.19 -9.12 5.80
N THR A 452 9.86 -9.12 5.66
CA THR A 452 9.19 -8.92 4.35
C THR A 452 9.53 -7.58 3.75
N TYR A 453 9.48 -6.50 4.53
CA TYR A 453 9.78 -5.16 4.05
C TYR A 453 11.25 -5.02 3.63
N LEU A 454 12.18 -5.61 4.39
CA LEU A 454 13.59 -5.69 4.01
C LEU A 454 13.80 -6.51 2.74
N LYS A 455 13.15 -7.67 2.63
CA LYS A 455 13.23 -8.55 1.46
C LYS A 455 12.75 -7.84 0.19
N LEU A 456 11.62 -7.13 0.28
CA LEU A 456 10.96 -6.54 -0.88
C LEU A 456 11.44 -5.14 -1.23
N ASN A 457 11.81 -4.32 -0.25
CA ASN A 457 12.20 -2.92 -0.46
C ASN A 457 13.69 -2.65 -0.21
N GLY A 458 14.44 -3.64 0.29
CA GLY A 458 15.87 -3.53 0.55
C GLY A 458 16.25 -2.64 1.73
N LYS A 459 15.27 -2.23 2.56
CA LYS A 459 15.46 -1.44 3.78
C LYS A 459 14.58 -1.97 4.90
N ARG A 460 14.98 -1.81 6.17
CA ARG A 460 14.16 -2.24 7.31
C ARG A 460 12.94 -1.33 7.46
N LEU A 461 11.85 -1.91 7.97
CA LEU A 461 10.67 -1.16 8.39
C LEU A 461 11.02 -0.44 9.71
N GLY A 462 10.93 0.88 9.70
CA GLY A 462 11.19 1.77 10.83
C GLY A 462 9.94 2.00 11.65
#